data_AF-A0A1M7XZH4-F1
#
_entry.id   AF-A0A1M7XZH4-F1
#
_cell.length_a   1.000
_cell.length_b   1.000
_cell.length_c   1.000
_cell.angle_alpha   90.00
_cell.angle_beta   90.00
_cell.angle_gamma   90.00
#
_symmetry.space_group_name_H-M   'P 1'
#
loop_
_entity.id
_entity.type
_entity.pdbx_description
1 polymer ?
#
loop_
_entity_poly.entity_id
_entity_poly.type
_entity_poly.pdbx_seq_one_letter_code
_entity_poly.pdbx_strand_id
1 'polypeptide(L)'
;MGIHFKGILVVLSFLLPNIFFYFFPPQNIPKNLSSVPVVFTIMEQAGRILCLVVPVVFGKKIAEQKGSYLVILMALCLLVYYTCWILYFTSGREYFDLFKPMGFIPIPMAIFPLMYLILLGIWVRSPLFIAPAILFSIGHLAISWNTYIQLLKIR
;
A
#
# COMPACT_ATOMS: atom_id res chain seq x y z
N MET A 1 3.07 -25.31 2.89
CA MET A 1 2.01 -24.39 2.45
C MET A 1 0.81 -24.64 3.34
N GLY A 2 0.03 -23.61 3.66
CA GLY A 2 -1.10 -23.74 4.58
C GLY A 2 -1.68 -22.39 4.91
N ILE A 3 -3.01 -22.27 4.85
CA ILE A 3 -3.71 -21.04 5.21
C ILE A 3 -3.62 -20.87 6.73
N HIS A 4 -3.06 -19.76 7.18
CA HIS A 4 -2.98 -19.42 8.59
C HIS A 4 -3.64 -18.07 8.86
N PHE A 5 -4.32 -17.99 10.00
CA PHE A 5 -5.01 -16.78 10.47
C PHE A 5 -4.10 -15.53 10.48
N LYS A 6 -2.83 -15.68 10.88
CA LYS A 6 -1.85 -14.58 10.86
C LYS A 6 -1.60 -14.01 9.46
N GLY A 7 -1.59 -14.86 8.43
CA GLY A 7 -1.43 -14.42 7.04
C GLY A 7 -2.63 -13.61 6.54
N ILE A 8 -3.83 -14.06 6.90
CA ILE A 8 -5.08 -13.33 6.61
C ILE A 8 -5.08 -11.98 7.34
N LEU A 9 -4.68 -11.94 8.62
CA LEU A 9 -4.61 -10.70 9.40
C LEU A 9 -3.70 -9.64 8.76
N VAL A 10 -2.51 -10.05 8.31
CA VAL A 10 -1.56 -9.16 7.61
C VAL A 10 -2.21 -8.56 6.36
N VAL A 11 -2.86 -9.41 5.56
CA VAL A 11 -3.52 -8.99 4.32
C VAL A 11 -4.69 -8.07 4.58
N LEU A 12 -5.54 -8.39 5.56
CA LEU A 12 -6.66 -7.55 5.95
C LEU A 12 -6.18 -6.20 6.48
N SER A 13 -5.09 -6.16 7.24
CA SER A 13 -4.55 -4.89 7.77
C SER A 13 -4.12 -3.94 6.64
N PHE A 14 -3.51 -4.47 5.58
CA PHE A 14 -3.15 -3.67 4.41
C PHE A 14 -4.38 -3.32 3.55
N LEU A 15 -5.30 -4.26 3.35
CA LEU A 15 -6.40 -4.11 2.40
C LEU A 15 -7.58 -3.30 2.95
N LEU A 16 -7.78 -3.28 4.27
CA LEU A 16 -8.98 -2.76 4.92
C LEU A 16 -9.36 -1.35 4.46
N PRO A 17 -8.44 -0.35 4.42
CA PRO A 17 -8.83 0.99 3.96
C PRO A 17 -9.23 1.03 2.47
N ASN A 18 -8.60 0.20 1.63
CA ASN A 18 -8.93 0.10 0.21
C ASN A 18 -10.33 -0.48 -0.01
N ILE A 19 -10.81 -1.35 0.90
CA ILE A 19 -12.20 -1.83 0.88
C ILE A 19 -13.16 -0.66 1.10
N PHE A 20 -12.90 0.18 2.10
CA PHE A 20 -13.71 1.39 2.32
C PHE A 20 -13.65 2.34 1.12
N PHE A 21 -12.48 2.55 0.54
CA PHE A 21 -12.31 3.37 -0.66
C PHE A 21 -13.16 2.90 -1.85
N TYR A 22 -13.28 1.58 -2.04
CA TYR A 22 -14.13 1.02 -3.09
C TYR A 22 -15.61 1.38 -2.90
N PHE A 23 -16.12 1.35 -1.67
CA PHE A 23 -17.50 1.72 -1.36
C PHE A 23 -17.72 3.25 -1.30
N PHE A 24 -16.68 4.02 -1.01
CA PHE A 24 -16.71 5.47 -0.84
C PHE A 24 -15.67 6.14 -1.75
N PRO A 25 -15.93 6.22 -3.07
CA PRO A 25 -14.97 6.72 -4.05
C PRO A 25 -14.67 8.23 -3.86
N PRO A 26 -13.56 8.71 -4.44
CA PRO A 26 -13.15 10.11 -4.34
C PRO A 26 -14.07 11.03 -5.13
N GLN A 27 -14.20 12.25 -4.63
CA GLN A 27 -14.92 13.35 -5.27
C GLN A 27 -13.93 14.23 -6.06
N ASN A 28 -14.45 14.99 -7.03
CA ASN A 28 -13.70 16.01 -7.78
C ASN A 28 -12.43 15.50 -8.48
N ILE A 29 -12.51 14.31 -9.09
CA ILE A 29 -11.41 13.74 -9.87
C ILE A 29 -11.10 14.65 -11.08
N PRO A 30 -9.84 15.11 -11.26
CA PRO A 30 -9.47 15.91 -12.42
C PRO A 30 -9.66 15.13 -13.73
N LYS A 31 -10.23 15.78 -14.75
CA LYS A 31 -10.62 15.13 -16.02
C LYS A 31 -9.45 14.80 -16.95
N ASN A 32 -8.30 15.46 -16.79
CA ASN A 32 -7.18 15.41 -17.74
C ASN A 32 -5.87 14.93 -17.09
N LEU A 33 -5.92 13.78 -16.40
CA LEU A 33 -4.70 13.14 -15.88
C LEU A 33 -4.09 12.24 -16.96
N SER A 34 -2.81 12.45 -17.26
CA SER A 34 -2.05 11.54 -18.11
C SER A 34 -1.75 10.23 -17.39
N SER A 35 -1.88 9.12 -18.12
CA SER A 35 -1.51 7.80 -17.64
C SER A 35 -0.01 7.56 -17.77
N VAL A 36 0.52 6.70 -16.89
CA VAL A 36 1.87 6.13 -17.07
C VAL A 36 1.84 5.01 -18.11
N PRO A 37 3.00 4.59 -18.64
CA PRO A 37 3.08 3.39 -19.48
C PRO A 37 2.45 2.16 -18.81
N VAL A 38 1.74 1.35 -19.61
CA VAL A 38 0.95 0.19 -19.14
C VAL A 38 1.78 -0.81 -18.33
N VAL A 39 3.09 -0.88 -18.55
CA VAL A 39 4.01 -1.74 -17.82
C VAL A 39 3.94 -1.49 -16.30
N PHE A 40 3.84 -0.23 -15.85
CA PHE A 40 3.76 0.08 -14.43
C PHE A 40 2.44 -0.36 -13.82
N THR A 41 1.35 -0.25 -14.57
CA THR A 41 0.04 -0.77 -14.16
C THR A 41 0.09 -2.29 -14.03
N ILE A 42 0.68 -3.00 -14.99
CA ILE A 42 0.84 -4.46 -14.90
C ILE A 42 1.67 -4.84 -13.67
N MET A 43 2.79 -4.14 -13.43
CA MET A 43 3.64 -4.36 -12.26
C MET A 43 2.88 -4.14 -10.96
N GLU A 44 2.12 -3.04 -10.84
CA GLU A 44 1.31 -2.77 -9.65
C GLU A 44 0.28 -3.88 -9.43
N GLN A 45 -0.52 -4.21 -10.45
CA GLN A 45 -1.61 -5.18 -10.32
C GLN A 45 -1.07 -6.57 -9.98
N ALA A 46 -0.04 -7.03 -10.69
CA ALA A 46 0.59 -8.33 -10.45
C ALA A 46 1.25 -8.38 -9.06
N GLY A 47 2.03 -7.35 -8.71
CA GLY A 47 2.65 -7.22 -7.40
C GLY A 47 1.63 -7.20 -6.27
N ARG A 48 0.53 -6.45 -6.43
CA ARG A 48 -0.56 -6.37 -5.44
C ARG A 48 -1.23 -7.71 -5.24
N ILE A 49 -1.61 -8.41 -6.32
CA ILE A 49 -2.20 -9.75 -6.23
C ILE A 49 -1.26 -10.71 -5.50
N LEU A 50 0.02 -10.72 -5.85
CA LEU A 50 1.01 -11.56 -5.19
C LEU A 50 1.19 -11.19 -3.71
N CYS A 51 1.19 -9.90 -3.37
CA CYS A 51 1.25 -9.43 -1.97
C CYS A 51 0.01 -9.82 -1.15
N LEU A 52 -1.13 -10.08 -1.78
CA LEU A 52 -2.33 -10.59 -1.11
C LEU A 52 -2.30 -12.13 -0.99
N VAL A 53 -1.88 -12.83 -2.05
CA VAL A 53 -1.92 -14.30 -2.12
C VAL A 53 -0.80 -14.95 -1.30
N VAL A 54 0.44 -14.45 -1.42
CA VAL A 54 1.62 -15.08 -0.78
C VAL A 54 1.48 -15.15 0.74
N PRO A 55 1.09 -14.07 1.46
CA PRO A 55 0.91 -14.16 2.91
C PRO A 55 -0.18 -15.14 3.35
N VAL A 56 -1.25 -15.31 2.55
CA VAL A 56 -2.32 -16.26 2.86
C VAL A 56 -1.85 -17.70 2.67
N VAL A 57 -1.27 -18.02 1.50
CA VAL A 57 -0.84 -19.38 1.14
C VAL A 57 0.37 -19.84 1.96
N PHE A 58 1.28 -18.92 2.26
CA PHE A 58 2.49 -19.17 3.05
C PHE A 58 2.40 -18.58 4.47
N GLY A 59 1.18 -18.43 5.00
CA GLY A 59 0.96 -17.85 6.33
C GLY A 59 1.66 -18.61 7.45
N LYS A 60 2.03 -19.88 7.25
CA LYS A 60 2.86 -20.65 8.19
C LYS A 60 4.20 -19.95 8.46
N LYS A 61 4.86 -19.42 7.41
CA LYS A 61 6.15 -18.73 7.54
C LYS A 61 6.05 -17.48 8.40
N ILE A 62 4.91 -16.79 8.35
CA ILE A 62 4.58 -15.65 9.20
C ILE A 62 4.33 -16.12 10.64
N ALA A 63 3.62 -17.23 10.80
CA ALA A 63 3.26 -17.77 12.10
C ALA A 63 4.44 -18.28 12.92
N GLU A 64 5.45 -18.84 12.24
CA GLU A 64 6.71 -19.33 12.81
C GLU A 64 7.65 -18.20 13.25
N GLN A 65 7.45 -16.97 12.76
CA GLN A 65 8.27 -15.84 13.19
C GLN A 65 7.95 -15.39 14.62
N LYS A 66 9.02 -15.03 15.35
CA LYS A 66 8.92 -14.41 16.67
C LYS A 66 8.73 -12.90 16.54
N GLY A 67 8.18 -12.28 17.58
CA GLY A 67 8.10 -10.82 17.69
C GLY A 67 9.48 -10.17 17.56
N SER A 68 9.54 -9.06 16.83
CA SER A 68 10.78 -8.32 16.53
C SER A 68 10.47 -6.83 16.43
N TYR A 69 11.50 -5.98 16.53
CA TYR A 69 11.39 -4.54 16.29
C TYR A 69 10.80 -4.22 14.90
N LEU A 70 10.96 -5.12 13.92
CA LEU A 70 10.35 -4.99 12.60
C LEU A 70 8.81 -4.99 12.67
N VAL A 71 8.21 -5.76 13.58
CA VAL A 71 6.75 -5.78 13.78
C VAL A 71 6.25 -4.44 14.31
N ILE A 72 7.02 -3.81 15.21
CA ILE A 72 6.72 -2.47 15.71
C ILE A 72 6.78 -1.45 14.58
N LEU A 73 7.83 -1.52 13.74
CA LEU A 73 7.96 -0.62 12.60
C LEU A 73 6.82 -0.81 11.58
N MET A 74 6.43 -2.04 11.31
CA MET A 74 5.25 -2.35 10.47
C MET A 74 3.97 -1.76 11.05
N ALA A 75 3.76 -1.87 12.37
CA ALA A 75 2.61 -1.29 13.04
C ALA A 75 2.60 0.23 12.94
N LEU A 76 3.77 0.89 13.07
CA LEU A 76 3.90 2.33 12.86
C LEU A 76 3.56 2.74 11.42
N CYS A 77 4.02 1.99 10.41
CA CYS A 77 3.64 2.24 9.01
C CYS A 77 2.12 2.16 8.82
N LEU A 78 1.47 1.13 9.38
CA LEU A 78 0.01 0.99 9.30
C LEU A 78 -0.72 2.10 10.06
N LEU A 79 -0.21 2.53 11.20
CA LEU A 79 -0.81 3.62 11.98
C LEU A 79 -0.83 4.92 11.18
N VAL A 80 0.29 5.28 10.55
CA VAL A 80 0.34 6.49 9.71
C VAL A 80 -0.55 6.32 8.49
N TYR A 81 -0.53 5.15 7.84
CA TYR A 81 -1.39 4.85 6.71
C TYR A 81 -2.88 5.01 7.05
N TYR A 82 -3.33 4.46 8.17
CA TYR A 82 -4.70 4.60 8.64
C TYR A 82 -5.03 6.05 9.02
N THR A 83 -4.08 6.77 9.61
CA THR A 83 -4.27 8.20 9.90
C THR A 83 -4.52 8.99 8.61
N CYS A 84 -3.76 8.73 7.53
CA CYS A 84 -4.01 9.34 6.22
C CYS A 84 -5.41 9.02 5.69
N TRP A 85 -5.87 7.77 5.83
CA TRP A 85 -7.22 7.38 5.41
C TRP A 85 -8.32 8.06 6.22
N ILE A 86 -8.18 8.13 7.54
CA ILE A 86 -9.12 8.83 8.41
C ILE A 86 -9.22 10.29 7.97
N LEU A 87 -8.08 10.96 7.78
CA LEU A 87 -8.03 12.34 7.31
C LEU A 87 -8.76 12.50 5.97
N TYR A 88 -8.48 11.63 4.99
CA TYR A 88 -9.16 11.63 3.68
C TYR A 88 -10.68 11.46 3.78
N PHE A 89 -11.17 10.55 4.63
CA PHE A 89 -12.62 10.36 4.79
C PHE A 89 -13.27 11.54 5.52
N THR A 90 -12.58 12.15 6.48
CA THR A 90 -13.07 13.34 7.21
C THR A 90 -13.03 14.63 6.40
N SER A 91 -12.15 14.73 5.40
CA SER A 91 -12.01 15.92 4.55
C SER A 91 -12.98 15.96 3.37
N GLY A 92 -14.00 15.09 3.35
CA GLY A 92 -14.99 15.05 2.27
C GLY A 92 -14.59 14.17 1.08
N ARG A 93 -13.51 13.38 1.19
CA ARG A 93 -13.03 12.47 0.13
C ARG A 93 -12.57 13.21 -1.14
N GLU A 94 -11.96 14.37 -0.98
CA GLU A 94 -11.37 15.09 -2.11
C GLU A 94 -10.23 14.28 -2.74
N TYR A 95 -10.21 14.18 -4.08
CA TYR A 95 -9.19 13.42 -4.80
C TYR A 95 -7.76 13.86 -4.45
N PHE A 96 -7.55 15.17 -4.23
CA PHE A 96 -6.25 15.73 -3.86
C PHE A 96 -5.72 15.21 -2.52
N ASP A 97 -6.59 14.86 -1.57
CA ASP A 97 -6.17 14.42 -0.24
C ASP A 97 -5.49 13.05 -0.27
N LEU A 98 -5.74 12.23 -1.30
CA LEU A 98 -5.02 10.96 -1.53
C LEU A 98 -3.52 11.17 -1.76
N PHE A 99 -3.14 12.35 -2.27
CA PHE A 99 -1.77 12.70 -2.65
C PHE A 99 -1.16 13.81 -1.79
N LYS A 100 -1.83 14.18 -0.70
CA LYS A 100 -1.40 15.28 0.16
C LYS A 100 -0.11 14.92 0.91
N PRO A 101 0.95 15.74 0.80
CA PRO A 101 2.18 15.52 1.56
C PRO A 101 1.95 15.61 3.08
N MET A 102 2.73 14.84 3.82
CA MET A 102 2.78 14.89 5.29
C MET A 102 4.22 15.13 5.73
N GLY A 103 4.52 16.39 6.10
CA GLY A 103 5.88 16.83 6.38
C GLY A 103 6.78 16.65 5.16
N PHE A 104 7.85 15.87 5.31
CA PHE A 104 8.80 15.57 4.23
C PHE A 104 8.40 14.39 3.35
N ILE A 105 7.34 13.68 3.70
CA ILE A 105 6.87 12.51 2.95
C ILE A 105 5.88 12.99 1.87
N PRO A 106 6.22 12.87 0.58
CA PRO A 106 5.43 13.49 -0.49
C PRO A 106 4.08 12.81 -0.72
N ILE A 107 4.02 11.47 -0.67
CA ILE A 107 2.80 10.70 -0.93
C ILE A 107 2.67 9.62 0.16
N PRO A 108 2.35 9.99 1.40
CA PRO A 108 2.37 9.07 2.54
C PRO A 108 1.44 7.87 2.31
N MET A 109 0.24 8.10 1.74
CA MET A 109 -0.74 7.04 1.48
C MET A 109 -0.24 5.98 0.50
N ALA A 110 0.66 6.35 -0.42
CA ALA A 110 1.30 5.41 -1.34
C ALA A 110 2.55 4.77 -0.73
N ILE A 111 3.38 5.51 0.02
CA ILE A 111 4.68 5.05 0.52
C ILE A 111 4.57 4.06 1.69
N PHE A 112 3.71 4.33 2.68
CA PHE A 112 3.63 3.51 3.88
C PHE A 112 3.19 2.06 3.64
N PRO A 113 2.26 1.79 2.71
CA PRO A 113 1.94 0.41 2.35
C PRO A 113 3.12 -0.35 1.71
N LEU A 114 3.96 0.33 0.92
CA LEU A 114 5.18 -0.26 0.34
C LEU A 114 6.14 -0.66 1.43
N MET A 115 6.39 0.27 2.36
CA MET A 115 7.26 0.02 3.51
C MET A 115 6.76 -1.16 4.34
N TYR A 116 5.45 -1.22 4.61
CA TYR A 116 4.84 -2.33 5.34
C TYR A 116 5.11 -3.69 4.67
N LEU A 117 4.89 -3.78 3.35
CA LEU A 117 5.07 -5.04 2.60
C LEU A 117 6.54 -5.45 2.47
N ILE A 118 7.45 -4.49 2.29
CA ILE A 118 8.90 -4.76 2.26
C ILE A 118 9.37 -5.23 3.64
N LEU A 119 8.95 -4.56 4.72
CA LEU A 119 9.28 -4.94 6.09
C LEU A 119 8.74 -6.32 6.45
N LEU A 120 7.52 -6.66 6.00
CA LEU A 120 6.98 -8.00 6.12
C LEU A 120 7.91 -9.04 5.48
N GLY A 121 8.38 -8.79 4.25
CA GLY A 121 9.29 -9.70 3.56
C GLY A 121 10.64 -9.87 4.26
N ILE A 122 11.19 -8.78 4.82
CA ILE A 122 12.42 -8.79 5.62
C ILE A 122 12.20 -9.55 6.93
N TRP A 123 11.08 -9.32 7.61
CA TRP A 123 10.77 -9.98 8.88
C TRP A 123 10.56 -11.48 8.72
N VAL A 124 9.87 -11.90 7.65
CA VAL A 124 9.71 -13.32 7.29
C VAL A 124 10.99 -13.93 6.71
N ARG A 125 11.98 -13.09 6.35
CA ARG A 125 13.27 -13.47 5.76
C ARG A 125 13.11 -14.36 4.52
N SER A 126 12.15 -14.01 3.66
CA SER A 126 11.84 -14.85 2.49
C SER A 126 11.74 -14.02 1.21
N PRO A 127 12.54 -14.36 0.17
CA PRO A 127 12.45 -13.71 -1.13
C PRO A 127 11.05 -13.77 -1.75
N LEU A 128 10.28 -14.81 -1.42
CA LEU A 128 8.88 -14.99 -1.86
C LEU A 128 7.97 -13.83 -1.46
N PHE A 129 8.27 -13.13 -0.36
CA PHE A 129 7.52 -11.96 0.11
C PHE A 129 8.13 -10.66 -0.41
N ILE A 130 9.46 -10.59 -0.50
CA ILE A 130 10.19 -9.39 -0.91
C ILE A 130 9.98 -9.09 -2.40
N ALA A 131 10.07 -10.10 -3.28
CA ALA A 131 9.96 -9.90 -4.72
C ALA A 131 8.60 -9.31 -5.14
N PRO A 132 7.44 -9.84 -4.68
CA PRO A 132 6.15 -9.19 -4.88
C PRO A 132 6.06 -7.76 -4.32
N ALA A 133 6.63 -7.53 -3.14
CA ALA A 133 6.61 -6.20 -2.52
C ALA A 133 7.39 -5.18 -3.35
N ILE A 134 8.55 -5.55 -3.90
CA ILE A 134 9.33 -4.69 -4.80
C ILE A 134 8.56 -4.44 -6.10
N LEU A 135 7.98 -5.49 -6.71
CA LEU A 135 7.19 -5.37 -7.93
C LEU A 135 6.01 -4.42 -7.76
N PHE A 136 5.25 -4.59 -6.68
CA PHE A 136 4.16 -3.69 -6.30
C PHE A 136 4.66 -2.27 -6.07
N SER A 137 5.77 -2.11 -5.33
CA SER A 137 6.33 -0.80 -4.98
C SER A 137 6.73 0.02 -6.20
N ILE A 138 7.38 -0.60 -7.18
CA ILE A 138 7.80 0.10 -8.40
C ILE A 138 6.58 0.59 -9.19
N GLY A 139 5.59 -0.30 -9.42
CA GLY A 139 4.39 0.06 -10.17
C GLY A 139 3.56 1.13 -9.45
N HIS A 140 3.24 0.87 -8.18
CA HIS A 140 2.38 1.74 -7.38
C HIS A 140 2.99 3.12 -7.15
N LEU A 141 4.31 3.19 -6.90
CA LEU A 141 5.00 4.47 -6.69
C LEU A 141 5.11 5.25 -8.01
N ALA A 142 5.40 4.60 -9.13
CA ALA A 142 5.46 5.27 -10.43
C ALA A 142 4.12 5.92 -10.81
N ILE A 143 3.01 5.19 -10.62
CA ILE A 143 1.66 5.69 -10.87
C ILE A 143 1.33 6.84 -9.92
N SER A 144 1.56 6.65 -8.62
CA SER A 144 1.22 7.64 -7.60
C SER A 144 2.02 8.92 -7.77
N TRP A 145 3.32 8.80 -8.10
CA TRP A 145 4.21 9.93 -8.34
C TRP A 145 3.81 10.73 -9.58
N ASN A 146 3.48 10.05 -10.67
CA ASN A 146 3.01 10.71 -11.88
C ASN A 146 1.75 11.54 -11.63
N THR A 147 0.79 11.00 -10.88
CA THR A 147 -0.42 11.74 -10.48
C THR A 147 -0.08 12.91 -9.58
N TYR A 148 0.75 12.71 -8.55
CA TYR A 148 1.17 13.76 -7.63
C TYR A 148 1.79 14.97 -8.35
N ILE A 149 2.71 14.75 -9.28
CA ILE A 149 3.33 15.82 -10.06
C ILE A 149 2.33 16.57 -10.93
N GLN A 150 1.32 15.88 -11.48
CA GLN A 150 0.26 16.54 -12.24
C GLN A 150 -0.65 17.38 -11.34
N LEU A 151 -1.01 16.88 -10.16
CA LEU A 151 -1.84 17.62 -9.21
C LEU A 151 -1.13 18.89 -8.71
N LEU A 152 0.20 18.87 -8.55
CA LEU A 152 0.98 20.07 -8.24
C LEU A 152 0.96 21.13 -9.34
N LYS A 153 0.71 20.75 -10.60
CA LYS A 153 0.63 21.69 -11.74
C LYS A 153 -0.76 22.29 -11.94
N ILE A 154 -1.80 21.63 -11.43
CA ILE A 154 -3.20 22.04 -11.59
C ILE A 154 -3.65 22.97 -10.45
N ARG A 155 -2.95 22.94 -9.33
CA ARG A 155 -3.19 23.80 -8.15
C ARG A 155 -2.54 25.17 -8.31
#